data_AF-A0A955F2Q1-F1
#
_entry.id   AF-A0A955F2Q1-F1
#
_cell.length_a   1.000
_cell.length_b   1.000
_cell.length_c   1.000
_cell.angle_alpha   90.00
_cell.angle_beta   90.00
_cell.angle_gamma   90.00
#
_symmetry.space_group_name_H-M   'P 1'
#
loop_
_entity.id
_entity.type
_entity.pdbx_description
1 polymer ?
#
loop_
_entity_poly.entity_id
_entity_poly.type
_entity_poly.pdbx_seq_one_letter_code
_entity_poly.pdbx_strand_id
1 'polypeptide(L)'
;MPRPLTQIRQAGFALMEVTMAIGMLTLGAVGTASVIMTARSAENTSRIERTSIKAAEELMEKIDGYAFDAIFASFNADPGDDPQGPGTAPGGAFLIDVLGNGSYRFLSNPADGKGVVCNVTIKFPVNAAGRLDETAAGIGMGTDLDLDGDGVQTTTDAGATYDILPVSLTIDWQSPGSSGSTSFLRVLGRKSKDARSDVTTNDAQAAGGSAIPTPLDNIKSLIDGFITFMNDEAYKLSAIGEMYTLAVADKASAARIALKGQPDPVTAAARLSEALALNTAGIGVGAMPASLSSSVDTFLTSRIAELGLL
;
A
#
# COMPACT_ATOMS: atom_id res chain seq x y z
N MET A 1 -61.50 15.22 -52.00
CA MET A 1 -60.12 15.71 -51.82
C MET A 1 -59.25 14.53 -51.35
N PRO A 2 -58.26 14.10 -52.14
CA PRO A 2 -57.44 12.93 -51.82
C PRO A 2 -56.45 13.28 -50.69
N ARG A 3 -56.41 12.46 -49.63
CA ARG A 3 -55.42 12.58 -48.56
C ARG A 3 -54.05 12.12 -49.08
N PRO A 4 -52.96 12.87 -48.84
CA PRO A 4 -51.63 12.49 -49.30
C PRO A 4 -51.17 11.19 -48.61
N LEU A 5 -50.82 10.18 -49.39
CA LEU A 5 -50.42 8.84 -48.95
C LEU A 5 -49.00 8.77 -48.36
N THR A 6 -48.35 9.90 -48.07
CA THR A 6 -46.97 9.97 -47.58
C THR A 6 -46.82 9.66 -46.08
N GLN A 7 -47.91 9.51 -45.34
CA GLN A 7 -47.89 9.41 -43.88
C GLN A 7 -47.46 8.04 -43.32
N ILE A 8 -47.44 6.98 -44.13
CA ILE A 8 -47.16 5.61 -43.64
C ILE A 8 -45.64 5.35 -43.50
N ARG A 9 -44.76 6.11 -44.18
CA ARG A 9 -43.30 5.86 -44.14
C ARG A 9 -42.59 6.47 -42.93
N GLN A 10 -43.20 7.38 -42.17
CA GLN A 10 -42.55 8.06 -41.03
C GLN A 10 -42.65 7.28 -39.71
N ALA A 11 -43.63 6.38 -39.57
CA ALA A 11 -43.83 5.63 -38.32
C ALA A 11 -42.70 4.65 -38.00
N GLY A 12 -42.06 4.06 -39.02
CA GLY A 12 -40.96 3.12 -38.82
C GLY A 12 -39.67 3.77 -38.27
N PHE A 13 -39.41 5.01 -38.65
CA PHE A 13 -38.20 5.73 -38.22
C PHE A 13 -38.28 6.15 -36.74
N ALA A 14 -39.46 6.60 -36.28
CA ALA A 14 -39.68 6.96 -34.88
C ALA A 14 -39.48 5.77 -33.91
N LEU A 15 -39.87 4.56 -34.31
CA LEU A 15 -39.67 3.37 -33.48
C LEU A 15 -38.17 3.05 -33.33
N MET A 16 -37.39 3.16 -34.41
CA MET A 16 -35.94 2.92 -34.38
C MET A 16 -35.19 3.96 -33.53
N GLU A 17 -35.62 5.21 -33.59
CA GLU A 17 -35.06 6.28 -32.76
C GLU A 17 -35.28 6.01 -31.27
N VAL A 18 -36.50 5.60 -30.89
CA VAL A 18 -36.84 5.29 -29.49
C VAL A 18 -36.07 4.07 -28.99
N THR A 19 -35.91 3.01 -29.80
CA THR A 19 -35.13 1.83 -29.37
C THR A 19 -33.65 2.16 -29.22
N MET A 20 -33.09 2.99 -30.10
CA MET A 20 -31.70 3.47 -30.00
C MET A 20 -31.51 4.36 -28.76
N ALA A 21 -32.45 5.27 -28.48
CA ALA A 21 -32.41 6.11 -27.29
C ALA A 21 -32.48 5.28 -25.99
N ILE A 22 -33.37 4.29 -25.93
CA ILE A 22 -33.45 3.36 -24.79
C ILE A 22 -32.14 2.57 -24.64
N GLY A 23 -31.56 2.09 -25.75
CA GLY A 23 -30.27 1.38 -25.73
C GLY A 23 -29.11 2.24 -25.22
N MET A 24 -29.02 3.50 -25.63
CA MET A 24 -28.01 4.42 -25.12
C MET A 24 -28.22 4.73 -23.63
N LEU A 25 -29.47 4.91 -23.21
CA LEU A 25 -29.82 5.17 -21.82
C LEU A 25 -29.44 3.99 -20.92
N THR A 26 -29.72 2.75 -21.35
CA THR A 26 -29.39 1.56 -20.56
C THR A 26 -27.88 1.36 -20.46
N LEU A 27 -27.12 1.56 -21.55
CA LEU A 27 -25.66 1.51 -21.51
C LEU A 27 -25.07 2.58 -20.57
N GLY A 28 -25.59 3.81 -20.62
CA GLY A 28 -25.19 4.88 -19.71
C GLY A 28 -25.50 4.55 -18.24
N ALA A 29 -26.67 3.99 -17.96
CA ALA A 29 -27.07 3.60 -16.62
C ALA A 29 -26.19 2.47 -16.05
N VAL A 30 -25.87 1.46 -16.86
CA VAL A 30 -24.99 0.36 -16.44
C VAL A 30 -23.55 0.84 -16.21
N GLY A 31 -23.02 1.67 -17.12
CA GLY A 31 -21.67 2.22 -16.99
C GLY A 31 -21.51 3.08 -15.73
N THR A 32 -22.47 3.96 -15.45
CA THR A 32 -22.45 4.80 -14.25
C THR A 32 -22.56 3.97 -12.96
N ALA A 33 -23.42 2.95 -12.92
CA ALA A 33 -23.53 2.05 -11.78
C ALA A 33 -22.21 1.30 -11.51
N SER A 34 -21.54 0.82 -12.55
CA SER A 34 -20.24 0.14 -12.43
C SER A 34 -19.17 1.05 -11.85
N VAL A 35 -19.05 2.29 -12.35
CA VAL A 35 -18.07 3.27 -11.83
C VAL A 35 -18.33 3.58 -10.35
N ILE A 36 -19.59 3.72 -9.93
CA ILE A 36 -19.94 3.96 -8.52
C ILE A 36 -19.54 2.76 -7.64
N MET A 37 -19.75 1.53 -8.11
CA MET A 37 -19.35 0.33 -7.36
C MET A 37 -17.84 0.25 -7.19
N THR A 38 -17.08 0.51 -8.27
CA THR A 38 -15.61 0.54 -8.23
C THR A 38 -15.10 1.63 -7.29
N ALA A 39 -15.67 2.84 -7.35
CA ALA A 39 -15.30 3.94 -6.47
C ALA A 39 -15.52 3.60 -4.98
N ARG A 40 -16.65 2.97 -4.64
CA ARG A 40 -16.92 2.51 -3.27
C ARG A 40 -15.96 1.42 -2.79
N SER A 41 -15.59 0.50 -3.68
CA SER A 41 -14.61 -0.55 -3.37
C SER A 41 -13.22 0.03 -3.08
N ALA A 42 -12.79 0.98 -3.91
CA ALA A 42 -11.53 1.70 -3.72
C ALA A 42 -11.54 2.49 -2.40
N GLU A 43 -12.60 3.25 -2.11
CA GLU A 43 -12.73 4.01 -0.86
C GLU A 43 -12.69 3.11 0.37
N ASN A 44 -13.35 1.95 0.33
CA ASN A 44 -13.32 0.97 1.41
C ASN A 44 -11.91 0.42 1.63
N THR A 45 -11.19 0.06 0.57
CA THR A 45 -9.81 -0.43 0.66
C THR A 45 -8.89 0.64 1.25
N SER A 46 -8.94 1.88 0.75
CA SER A 46 -8.14 2.99 1.28
C SER A 46 -8.50 3.36 2.72
N ARG A 47 -9.73 3.13 3.16
CA ARG A 47 -10.13 3.33 4.57
C ARG A 47 -9.56 2.23 5.47
N ILE A 48 -9.64 0.97 5.03
CA ILE A 48 -9.08 -0.18 5.77
C ILE A 48 -7.57 0.04 5.92
N GLU A 49 -6.88 0.29 4.82
CA GLU A 49 -5.43 0.54 4.81
C GLU A 49 -5.04 1.65 5.80
N ARG A 50 -5.62 2.87 5.68
CA ARG A 50 -5.31 3.98 6.59
C ARG A 50 -5.57 3.65 8.07
N THR A 51 -6.58 2.84 8.36
CA THR A 51 -6.90 2.45 9.74
C THR A 51 -5.92 1.39 10.24
N SER A 52 -5.55 0.43 9.41
CA SER A 52 -4.54 -0.58 9.71
C SER A 52 -3.17 0.04 9.96
N ILE A 53 -2.76 1.03 9.15
CA ILE A 53 -1.51 1.77 9.34
C ILE A 53 -1.47 2.44 10.73
N LYS A 54 -2.53 3.17 11.10
CA LYS A 54 -2.63 3.79 12.44
C LYS A 54 -2.54 2.77 13.57
N ALA A 55 -3.17 1.61 13.40
CA ALA A 55 -3.15 0.56 14.41
C ALA A 55 -1.76 -0.08 14.54
N ALA A 56 -1.00 -0.20 13.45
CA ALA A 56 0.40 -0.60 13.50
C ALA A 56 1.32 0.47 14.09
N GLU A 57 1.06 1.75 13.83
CA GLU A 57 1.79 2.85 14.48
C GLU A 57 1.59 2.80 16.00
N GLU A 58 0.35 2.61 16.48
CA GLU A 58 0.06 2.43 17.92
C GLU A 58 0.75 1.17 18.47
N LEU A 59 0.71 0.04 17.74
CA LEU A 59 1.41 -1.17 18.17
C LEU A 59 2.92 -0.94 18.26
N MET A 60 3.50 -0.22 17.32
CA MET A 60 4.92 0.11 17.30
C MET A 60 5.30 1.09 18.43
N GLU A 61 4.44 2.08 18.73
CA GLU A 61 4.59 2.96 19.89
C GLU A 61 4.52 2.15 21.19
N LYS A 62 3.60 1.18 21.27
CA LYS A 62 3.51 0.27 22.41
C LYS A 62 4.80 -0.55 22.57
N ILE A 63 5.38 -1.09 21.48
CA ILE A 63 6.66 -1.82 21.51
C ILE A 63 7.80 -0.91 22.01
N ASP A 64 7.86 0.34 21.55
CA ASP A 64 8.85 1.34 21.99
C ASP A 64 8.71 1.71 23.48
N GLY A 65 7.53 1.46 24.07
CA GLY A 65 7.26 1.59 25.49
C GLY A 65 7.83 0.47 26.38
N TYR A 66 8.23 -0.67 25.80
CA TYR A 66 8.81 -1.78 26.57
C TYR A 66 10.29 -1.51 26.89
N ALA A 67 10.78 -2.11 27.97
CA ALA A 67 12.22 -2.16 28.23
C ALA A 67 12.90 -2.90 27.08
N PHE A 68 13.95 -2.31 26.50
CA PHE A 68 14.61 -2.81 25.30
C PHE A 68 14.93 -4.30 25.38
N ASP A 69 15.54 -4.73 26.49
CA ASP A 69 15.95 -6.13 26.70
C ASP A 69 14.77 -7.11 26.79
N ALA A 70 13.56 -6.62 27.08
CA ALA A 70 12.34 -7.42 27.18
C ALA A 70 11.53 -7.44 25.89
N ILE A 71 11.86 -6.63 24.87
CA ILE A 71 11.08 -6.53 23.64
C ILE A 71 11.06 -7.85 22.91
N PHE A 72 12.23 -8.46 22.69
CA PHE A 72 12.33 -9.73 21.97
C PHE A 72 11.50 -10.83 22.64
N ALA A 73 11.72 -11.06 23.95
CA ALA A 73 10.99 -12.06 24.73
C ALA A 73 9.48 -11.76 24.88
N SER A 74 9.05 -10.51 24.73
CA SER A 74 7.62 -10.17 24.84
C SER A 74 6.85 -10.36 23.52
N PHE A 75 7.54 -10.32 22.38
CA PHE A 75 6.91 -10.27 21.06
C PHE A 75 7.40 -11.36 20.10
N ASN A 76 8.25 -12.29 20.54
CA ASN A 76 8.59 -13.45 19.73
C ASN A 76 7.43 -14.49 19.73
N ALA A 77 7.68 -15.67 19.17
CA ALA A 77 6.71 -16.75 19.14
C ALA A 77 6.96 -17.84 20.21
N ASP A 78 8.02 -17.72 21.00
CA ASP A 78 8.41 -18.75 21.98
C ASP A 78 7.81 -18.42 23.35
N PRO A 79 6.79 -19.14 23.83
CA PRO A 79 6.25 -18.89 25.16
C PRO A 79 7.25 -19.23 26.28
N GLY A 80 8.36 -19.92 25.99
CA GLY A 80 9.34 -20.34 26.99
C GLY A 80 10.14 -19.22 27.64
N ASP A 81 10.29 -18.07 26.96
CA ASP A 81 11.10 -16.94 27.44
C ASP A 81 10.29 -15.72 27.91
N ASP A 82 8.96 -15.85 27.96
CA ASP A 82 8.04 -14.84 28.47
C ASP A 82 8.44 -14.28 29.86
N PRO A 83 8.58 -12.96 30.03
CA PRO A 83 9.06 -12.35 31.28
C PRO A 83 8.20 -12.60 32.53
N GLN A 84 6.89 -12.88 32.36
CA GLN A 84 5.96 -13.17 33.46
C GLN A 84 5.57 -14.65 33.53
N GLY A 85 6.26 -15.52 32.78
CA GLY A 85 6.02 -16.95 32.70
C GLY A 85 5.30 -17.37 31.40
N PRO A 86 5.28 -18.67 31.05
CA PRO A 86 4.87 -19.07 29.72
C PRO A 86 3.43 -18.74 29.33
N GLY A 87 3.27 -18.10 28.16
CA GLY A 87 1.99 -17.67 27.59
C GLY A 87 1.44 -16.37 28.19
N THR A 88 2.28 -15.59 28.89
CA THR A 88 1.89 -14.29 29.46
C THR A 88 2.25 -13.12 28.56
N ALA A 89 3.21 -13.31 27.64
CA ALA A 89 3.60 -12.28 26.71
C ALA A 89 2.53 -12.03 25.64
N PRO A 90 2.48 -10.81 25.06
CA PRO A 90 1.62 -10.51 23.92
C PRO A 90 1.85 -11.43 22.70
N GLY A 91 3.09 -11.87 22.48
CA GLY A 91 3.50 -12.68 21.34
C GLY A 91 3.69 -11.89 20.04
N GLY A 92 4.12 -12.57 18.98
CA GLY A 92 4.43 -11.96 17.68
C GLY A 92 3.26 -11.83 16.70
N ALA A 93 2.06 -12.26 17.07
CA ALA A 93 0.88 -12.23 16.19
C ALA A 93 -0.29 -11.53 16.88
N PHE A 94 -0.86 -10.54 16.21
CA PHE A 94 -2.01 -9.78 16.67
C PHE A 94 -3.13 -9.80 15.65
N LEU A 95 -4.35 -9.62 16.15
CA LEU A 95 -5.52 -9.48 15.32
C LEU A 95 -6.08 -8.08 15.53
N ILE A 96 -6.35 -7.37 14.45
CA ILE A 96 -6.93 -6.03 14.48
C ILE A 96 -8.27 -6.08 13.76
N ASP A 97 -9.32 -5.64 14.45
CA ASP A 97 -10.65 -5.50 13.87
C ASP A 97 -10.87 -4.06 13.44
N VAL A 98 -10.84 -3.81 12.13
CA VAL A 98 -11.10 -2.48 11.55
C VAL A 98 -12.59 -2.30 11.38
N LEU A 99 -13.14 -1.34 12.14
CA LEU A 99 -14.57 -1.02 12.15
C LEU A 99 -14.89 -0.01 11.03
N GLY A 100 -16.13 -0.09 10.50
CA GLY A 100 -16.58 0.76 9.38
C GLY A 100 -16.57 2.27 9.65
N ASN A 101 -16.42 2.69 10.90
CA ASN A 101 -16.32 4.09 11.33
C ASN A 101 -14.87 4.62 11.43
N GLY A 102 -13.88 3.87 10.94
CA GLY A 102 -12.46 4.24 11.01
C GLY A 102 -11.83 4.08 12.40
N SER A 103 -12.53 3.41 13.33
CA SER A 103 -11.96 2.93 14.58
C SER A 103 -11.43 1.51 14.41
N TYR A 104 -10.57 1.06 15.30
CA TYR A 104 -10.12 -0.33 15.37
C TYR A 104 -10.07 -0.82 16.81
N ARG A 105 -9.94 -2.14 16.98
CA ARG A 105 -9.67 -2.78 18.27
C ARG A 105 -8.78 -3.99 18.08
N PHE A 106 -7.93 -4.28 19.06
CA PHE A 106 -7.19 -5.52 19.10
C PHE A 106 -8.10 -6.67 19.55
N LEU A 107 -8.01 -7.83 18.89
CA LEU A 107 -8.75 -9.04 19.22
C LEU A 107 -7.81 -10.11 19.76
N SER A 108 -8.31 -10.92 20.68
CA SER A 108 -7.64 -12.15 21.12
C SER A 108 -8.03 -13.37 20.28
N ASN A 109 -9.16 -13.32 19.58
CA ASN A 109 -9.67 -14.42 18.75
C ASN A 109 -10.27 -13.85 17.44
N PRO A 110 -9.98 -14.43 16.25
CA PRO A 110 -10.54 -13.97 14.99
C PRO A 110 -12.07 -13.99 14.95
N ALA A 111 -12.70 -14.92 15.68
CA ALA A 111 -14.16 -15.09 15.71
C ALA A 111 -14.91 -13.93 16.38
N ASP A 112 -14.21 -13.10 17.18
CA ASP A 112 -14.79 -11.95 17.87
C ASP A 112 -14.90 -10.71 16.97
N GLY A 113 -14.35 -10.77 15.74
CA GLY A 113 -14.34 -9.67 14.77
C GLY A 113 -15.73 -9.25 14.32
N LYS A 114 -15.95 -7.94 14.25
CA LYS A 114 -17.21 -7.32 13.76
C LYS A 114 -17.01 -6.59 12.43
N GLY A 115 -15.76 -6.34 12.04
CA GLY A 115 -15.35 -5.67 10.82
C GLY A 115 -14.33 -6.50 10.05
N VAL A 116 -13.34 -5.81 9.46
CA VAL A 116 -12.27 -6.47 8.70
C VAL A 116 -11.18 -6.87 9.66
N VAL A 117 -11.01 -8.18 9.82
CA VAL A 117 -9.93 -8.74 10.65
C VAL A 117 -8.64 -8.70 9.85
N CYS A 118 -7.65 -7.99 10.39
CA CYS A 118 -6.30 -7.92 9.87
C CYS A 118 -5.39 -8.76 10.77
N ASN A 119 -4.51 -9.55 10.16
CA ASN A 119 -3.45 -10.27 10.85
C ASN A 119 -2.21 -9.38 10.87
N VAL A 120 -1.67 -9.14 12.05
CA VAL A 120 -0.40 -8.44 12.21
C VAL A 120 0.64 -9.43 12.69
N THR A 121 1.76 -9.50 11.97
CA THR A 121 2.89 -10.36 12.30
C THR A 121 4.11 -9.50 12.57
N ILE A 122 4.72 -9.68 13.74
CA ILE A 122 6.01 -9.10 14.10
C ILE A 122 7.09 -10.14 13.80
N LYS A 123 8.16 -9.70 13.14
CA LYS A 123 9.33 -10.51 12.84
C LYS A 123 10.60 -9.84 13.35
N PHE A 124 11.47 -10.68 13.90
CA PHE A 124 12.82 -10.36 14.35
C PHE A 124 13.84 -11.13 13.49
N PRO A 125 15.11 -10.68 13.43
CA PRO A 125 16.17 -11.42 12.75
C PRO A 125 16.55 -12.64 13.59
N VAL A 126 15.80 -13.73 13.42
CA VAL A 126 16.03 -14.98 14.16
C VAL A 126 16.46 -16.12 13.23
N ASN A 127 17.31 -17.00 13.74
CA ASN A 127 17.69 -18.22 13.04
C ASN A 127 16.64 -19.33 13.18
N ALA A 128 16.94 -20.51 12.62
CA ALA A 128 16.06 -21.67 12.68
C ALA A 128 15.78 -22.17 14.11
N ALA A 129 16.60 -21.80 15.09
CA ALA A 129 16.38 -22.11 16.51
C ALA A 129 15.57 -21.03 17.24
N GLY A 130 15.11 -19.99 16.54
CA GLY A 130 14.34 -18.89 17.13
C GLY A 130 15.18 -17.90 17.94
N ARG A 131 16.50 -17.89 17.79
CA ARG A 131 17.41 -16.97 18.50
C ARG A 131 17.81 -15.81 17.61
N LEU A 132 18.03 -14.63 18.21
CA LEU A 132 18.53 -13.46 17.49
C LEU A 132 19.86 -13.79 16.82
N ASP A 133 19.94 -13.58 15.51
CA ASP A 133 21.08 -13.98 14.69
C ASP A 133 21.34 -12.92 13.62
N GLU A 134 22.58 -12.43 13.59
CA GLU A 134 23.05 -11.40 12.66
C GLU A 134 23.04 -11.86 11.21
N THR A 135 23.13 -13.18 11.00
CA THR A 135 23.11 -13.80 9.67
C THR A 135 21.69 -14.17 9.23
N ALA A 136 20.67 -13.93 10.06
CA ALA A 136 19.29 -14.27 9.75
C ALA A 136 18.76 -13.45 8.57
N ALA A 137 18.48 -14.12 7.46
CA ALA A 137 17.68 -13.56 6.39
C ALA A 137 16.19 -13.52 6.78
N GLY A 138 15.44 -12.52 6.28
CA GLY A 138 13.97 -12.61 6.26
C GLY A 138 13.19 -11.45 6.91
N ILE A 139 13.86 -10.43 7.43
CA ILE A 139 13.19 -9.20 7.92
C ILE A 139 13.18 -8.04 6.91
N GLY A 140 13.62 -8.30 5.67
CA GLY A 140 13.65 -7.28 4.60
C GLY A 140 14.81 -6.27 4.70
N MET A 141 15.77 -6.45 5.62
CA MET A 141 16.92 -5.54 5.82
C MET A 141 18.21 -5.92 5.08
N GLY A 142 18.18 -6.86 4.13
CA GLY A 142 19.41 -7.41 3.56
C GLY A 142 20.10 -8.37 4.55
N THR A 143 21.34 -8.75 4.25
CA THR A 143 22.12 -9.75 5.01
C THR A 143 23.04 -9.13 6.06
N ASP A 144 23.08 -7.80 6.13
CA ASP A 144 24.18 -7.08 6.78
C ASP A 144 23.76 -6.46 8.11
N LEU A 145 23.33 -7.29 9.06
CA LEU A 145 22.84 -6.86 10.37
C LEU A 145 23.93 -7.01 11.44
N ASP A 146 24.37 -5.89 12.01
CA ASP A 146 25.29 -5.84 13.15
C ASP A 146 24.46 -5.52 14.40
N LEU A 147 24.01 -6.54 15.11
CA LEU A 147 23.00 -6.38 16.17
C LEU A 147 23.62 -5.84 17.46
N ASP A 148 24.88 -6.16 17.74
CA ASP A 148 25.60 -5.70 18.92
C ASP A 148 26.53 -4.49 18.66
N GLY A 149 26.73 -4.10 17.40
CA GLY A 149 27.45 -2.89 17.03
C GLY A 149 28.98 -3.05 17.05
N ASP A 150 29.50 -4.27 17.02
CA ASP A 150 30.94 -4.55 17.04
C ASP A 150 31.62 -4.42 15.66
N GLY A 151 30.81 -4.26 14.60
CA GLY A 151 31.26 -4.16 13.22
C GLY A 151 31.49 -5.49 12.51
N VAL A 152 31.11 -6.63 13.10
CA VAL A 152 31.35 -7.99 12.63
C VAL A 152 30.09 -8.86 12.70
N GLN A 153 29.51 -9.17 11.54
CA GLN A 153 28.27 -9.94 11.43
C GLN A 153 28.50 -11.46 11.54
N THR A 154 28.78 -11.94 12.74
CA THR A 154 29.09 -13.36 12.97
C THR A 154 28.36 -13.98 14.15
N THR A 155 27.61 -13.18 14.89
CA THR A 155 26.95 -13.63 16.11
C THR A 155 25.65 -14.37 15.77
N THR A 156 25.66 -15.68 16.04
CA THR A 156 24.52 -16.59 15.80
C THR A 156 23.53 -16.67 16.98
N ASP A 157 23.84 -15.96 18.07
CA ASP A 157 22.99 -15.82 19.26
C ASP A 157 23.29 -14.48 19.94
N ALA A 158 22.74 -13.41 19.38
CA ALA A 158 22.93 -12.05 19.89
C ALA A 158 21.98 -11.71 21.06
N GLY A 159 21.22 -12.69 21.56
CA GLY A 159 20.14 -12.49 22.54
C GLY A 159 20.56 -11.79 23.84
N ALA A 160 21.83 -11.87 24.22
CA ALA A 160 22.36 -11.23 25.43
C ALA A 160 23.12 -9.93 25.16
N THR A 161 23.55 -9.67 23.92
CA THR A 161 24.52 -8.62 23.58
C THR A 161 23.98 -7.55 22.64
N TYR A 162 22.82 -7.76 22.00
CA TYR A 162 22.27 -6.82 21.03
C TYR A 162 22.06 -5.41 21.61
N ASP A 163 22.48 -4.40 20.85
CA ASP A 163 22.29 -2.97 21.12
C ASP A 163 21.29 -2.34 20.14
N ILE A 164 21.08 -2.97 18.98
CA ILE A 164 20.02 -2.63 18.05
C ILE A 164 19.11 -3.82 17.80
N LEU A 165 17.81 -3.56 17.65
CA LEU A 165 16.80 -4.57 17.40
C LEU A 165 15.93 -4.14 16.21
N PRO A 166 16.22 -4.64 15.00
CA PRO A 166 15.31 -4.55 13.87
C PRO A 166 13.99 -5.27 14.14
N VAL A 167 12.89 -4.57 13.89
CA VAL A 167 11.52 -5.08 14.01
C VAL A 167 10.80 -4.85 12.70
N SER A 168 10.37 -5.93 12.06
CA SER A 168 9.49 -5.88 10.90
C SER A 168 8.06 -6.19 11.33
N LEU A 169 7.12 -5.32 11.00
CA LEU A 169 5.70 -5.48 11.28
C LEU A 169 4.96 -5.57 9.95
N THR A 170 4.40 -6.73 9.65
CA THR A 170 3.57 -6.95 8.46
C THR A 170 2.11 -6.98 8.87
N ILE A 171 1.26 -6.23 8.17
CA ILE A 171 -0.20 -6.28 8.33
C ILE A 171 -0.80 -6.85 7.07
N ASP A 172 -1.52 -7.95 7.20
CA ASP A 172 -2.29 -8.57 6.14
C ASP A 172 -3.78 -8.38 6.44
N TRP A 173 -4.53 -7.87 5.47
CA TRP A 173 -5.98 -7.75 5.59
C TRP A 173 -6.69 -8.49 4.48
N GLN A 174 -7.84 -9.06 4.83
CA GLN A 174 -8.73 -9.72 3.90
C GLN A 174 -10.14 -9.16 4.06
N SER A 175 -10.64 -8.52 3.01
CA SER A 175 -12.01 -8.02 2.91
C SER A 175 -12.76 -8.74 1.77
N PRO A 176 -14.10 -8.73 1.77
CA PRO A 176 -14.87 -9.26 0.64
C PRO A 176 -14.51 -8.52 -0.67
N GLY A 177 -13.73 -9.17 -1.53
CA GLY A 177 -13.33 -8.64 -2.83
C GLY A 177 -12.02 -7.84 -2.85
N SER A 178 -11.33 -7.68 -1.71
CA SER A 178 -9.95 -7.14 -1.71
C SER A 178 -9.10 -7.76 -0.61
N SER A 179 -7.84 -8.00 -0.92
CA SER A 179 -6.80 -8.35 0.05
C SER A 179 -5.62 -7.43 -0.15
N GLY A 180 -4.91 -7.12 0.92
CA GLY A 180 -3.66 -6.37 0.83
C GLY A 180 -2.74 -6.69 1.98
N SER A 181 -1.48 -6.30 1.79
CA SER A 181 -0.42 -6.45 2.77
C SER A 181 0.40 -5.17 2.78
N THR A 182 0.79 -4.71 3.96
CA THR A 182 1.75 -3.62 4.13
C THR A 182 2.78 -4.03 5.17
N SER A 183 4.04 -3.62 4.98
CA SER A 183 5.12 -3.96 5.90
C SER A 183 5.85 -2.70 6.34
N PHE A 184 6.05 -2.60 7.65
CA PHE A 184 6.81 -1.57 8.32
C PHE A 184 8.10 -2.18 8.82
N LEU A 185 9.15 -1.38 8.78
CA LEU A 185 10.45 -1.79 9.26
C LEU A 185 11.00 -0.68 10.13
N ARG A 186 11.29 -1.01 11.38
CA ARG A 186 11.80 -0.06 12.37
C ARG A 186 13.00 -0.66 13.07
N VAL A 187 14.05 0.13 13.26
CA VAL A 187 15.18 -0.23 14.12
C VAL A 187 14.96 0.40 15.48
N LEU A 188 14.98 -0.42 16.52
CA LEU A 188 14.98 0.03 17.91
C LEU A 188 16.42 0.01 18.41
N GLY A 189 16.82 1.01 19.17
CA GLY A 189 18.15 1.06 19.79
C GLY A 189 18.05 0.99 21.30
N ARG A 190 18.99 0.32 21.95
CA ARG A 190 19.16 0.36 23.40
C ARG A 190 19.43 1.81 23.78
N LYS A 191 18.57 2.39 24.60
CA LYS A 191 18.81 3.72 25.17
C LYS A 191 20.00 3.59 26.12
N SER A 192 21.16 4.11 25.72
CA SER A 192 22.36 4.18 26.56
C SER A 192 21.98 4.70 27.95
N LYS A 193 22.19 3.84 28.97
CA LYS A 193 21.94 4.18 30.37
C LYS A 193 22.90 5.26 30.86
N ASP A 194 24.03 5.43 30.17
CA ASP A 194 25.18 6.21 30.63
C ASP A 194 25.24 7.62 30.05
N ALA A 195 24.40 7.96 29.06
CA ALA A 195 24.34 9.32 28.52
C ALA A 195 23.72 10.35 29.50
N ARG A 196 23.16 9.92 30.64
CA ARG A 196 22.47 10.81 31.60
C ARG A 196 23.13 10.91 32.99
N SER A 197 24.22 10.20 33.27
CA SER A 197 24.94 10.33 34.55
C SER A 197 25.93 11.50 34.60
N ASP A 198 26.32 12.11 33.46
CA ASP A 198 27.31 13.20 33.43
C ASP A 198 26.73 14.64 33.42
N VAL A 199 25.40 14.80 33.51
CA VAL A 199 24.75 16.13 33.56
C VAL A 199 24.25 16.44 34.98
N THR A 200 25.13 16.40 35.99
CA THR A 200 24.80 16.90 37.34
C THR A 200 25.85 17.79 38.02
N THR A 201 26.83 18.36 37.29
CA THR A 201 27.82 19.26 37.93
C THR A 201 28.16 20.56 37.20
N ASN A 202 27.33 21.12 36.32
CA ASN A 202 27.61 22.45 35.72
C ASN A 202 26.46 23.48 35.74
N ASP A 203 25.45 23.35 36.60
CA ASP A 203 24.39 24.37 36.78
C ASP A 203 24.79 25.52 37.73
N ALA A 204 26.04 25.97 37.63
CA ALA A 204 26.46 27.21 38.27
C ALA A 204 27.29 28.08 37.32
N GLN A 205 26.92 28.18 36.03
CA GLN A 205 27.32 29.33 35.22
C GLN A 205 26.43 29.56 34.00
N ALA A 206 26.03 30.83 33.84
CA ALA A 206 25.37 31.44 32.68
C ALA A 206 23.84 31.43 32.63
N ALA A 207 23.23 32.22 33.52
CA ALA A 207 22.13 33.07 33.10
C ALA A 207 22.63 34.02 31.99
N GLY A 208 22.14 33.85 30.75
CA GLY A 208 22.45 34.80 29.69
C GLY A 208 22.06 34.32 28.29
N GLY A 209 20.84 34.67 27.86
CA GLY A 209 20.51 34.76 26.43
C GLY A 209 19.52 33.72 25.91
N SER A 210 18.23 33.97 26.08
CA SER A 210 17.21 33.41 25.18
C SER A 210 17.48 33.95 23.78
N ALA A 211 18.06 33.13 22.92
CA ALA A 211 18.22 33.46 21.51
C ALA A 211 16.83 33.48 20.88
N ILE A 212 16.36 34.68 20.55
CA ILE A 212 15.18 34.88 19.71
C ILE A 212 15.42 34.08 18.43
N PRO A 213 14.53 33.14 18.05
CA PRO A 213 14.69 32.37 16.83
C PRO A 213 14.89 33.34 15.68
N THR A 214 15.99 33.17 14.95
CA THR A 214 16.30 34.10 13.88
C THR A 214 15.28 33.88 12.74
N PRO A 215 14.97 34.89 11.93
CA PRO A 215 14.12 34.72 10.75
C PRO A 215 14.59 33.58 9.84
N LEU A 216 15.88 33.23 9.88
CA LEU A 216 16.48 32.14 9.13
C LEU A 216 16.01 30.74 9.62
N ASP A 217 15.78 30.58 10.92
CA ASP A 217 15.33 29.31 11.52
C ASP A 217 13.88 29.00 11.15
N ASN A 218 13.05 30.06 11.09
CA ASN A 218 11.66 29.95 10.62
C ASN A 218 11.59 29.61 9.13
N ILE A 219 12.51 30.12 8.30
CA ILE A 219 12.58 29.80 6.87
C ILE A 219 13.01 28.35 6.65
N LYS A 220 13.99 27.84 7.43
CA LYS A 220 14.42 26.44 7.34
C LYS A 220 13.28 25.46 7.68
N SER A 221 12.57 25.70 8.78
CA SER A 221 11.43 24.87 9.17
C SER A 221 10.32 24.83 8.10
N LEU A 222 10.11 25.94 7.38
CA LEU A 222 9.10 26.04 6.32
C LEU A 222 9.54 25.30 5.05
N ILE A 223 10.83 25.35 4.72
CA ILE A 223 11.41 24.59 3.60
C ILE A 223 11.37 23.08 3.88
N ASP A 224 11.71 22.66 5.09
CA ASP A 224 11.68 21.24 5.48
C ASP A 224 10.25 20.67 5.43
N GLY A 225 9.25 21.43 5.89
CA GLY A 225 7.83 21.05 5.77
C GLY A 225 7.34 20.94 4.32
N PHE A 226 7.82 21.81 3.43
CA PHE A 226 7.49 21.74 2.00
C PHE A 226 8.12 20.52 1.31
N ILE A 227 9.36 20.17 1.68
CA ILE A 227 10.03 18.96 1.15
C ILE A 227 9.29 17.69 1.61
N THR A 228 8.88 17.61 2.87
CA THR A 228 8.08 16.47 3.38
C THR A 228 6.74 16.35 2.65
N PHE A 229 6.05 17.47 2.39
CA PHE A 229 4.80 17.49 1.62
C PHE A 229 5.00 17.00 0.17
N MET A 230 6.04 17.48 -0.52
CA MET A 230 6.33 17.07 -1.90
C MET A 230 6.70 15.58 -2.00
N ASN A 231 7.39 15.03 -0.99
CA ASN A 231 7.73 13.61 -0.94
C ASN A 231 6.51 12.71 -0.68
N ASP A 232 5.56 13.15 0.16
CA ASP A 232 4.29 12.46 0.39
C ASP A 232 3.41 12.44 -0.88
N GLU A 233 3.39 13.53 -1.63
CA GLU A 233 2.61 13.62 -2.87
C GLU A 233 3.25 12.86 -4.04
N ALA A 234 4.59 12.83 -4.11
CA ALA A 234 5.33 11.98 -5.05
C ALA A 234 5.06 10.49 -4.79
N TYR A 235 4.92 10.09 -3.52
CA TYR A 235 4.58 8.72 -3.14
C TYR A 235 3.15 8.33 -3.61
N LYS A 236 2.18 9.25 -3.48
CA LYS A 236 0.82 9.04 -4.00
C LYS A 236 0.77 8.91 -5.53
N LEU A 237 1.57 9.71 -6.24
CA LEU A 237 1.70 9.61 -7.70
C LEU A 237 2.39 8.30 -8.14
N SER A 238 3.36 7.81 -7.36
CA SER A 238 3.99 6.50 -7.58
C SER A 238 2.99 5.36 -7.41
N ALA A 239 2.15 5.40 -6.36
CA ALA A 239 1.11 4.39 -6.12
C ALA A 239 0.03 4.37 -7.23
N ILE A 240 -0.32 5.54 -7.79
CA ILE A 240 -1.17 5.62 -8.99
C ILE A 240 -0.46 5.01 -10.21
N GLY A 241 0.84 5.25 -10.35
CA GLY A 241 1.69 4.64 -11.37
C GLY A 241 1.72 3.11 -11.28
N GLU A 242 1.88 2.56 -10.07
CA GLU A 242 1.90 1.11 -9.81
C GLU A 242 0.54 0.44 -10.06
N MET A 243 -0.55 1.07 -9.65
CA MET A 243 -1.89 0.59 -10.02
C MET A 243 -2.10 0.59 -11.54
N TYR A 244 -1.52 1.56 -12.24
CA TYR A 244 -1.59 1.64 -13.70
C TYR A 244 -0.72 0.57 -14.37
N THR A 245 0.49 0.29 -13.88
CA THR A 245 1.34 -0.80 -14.41
C THR A 245 0.75 -2.18 -14.14
N LEU A 246 0.11 -2.41 -12.99
CA LEU A 246 -0.63 -3.65 -12.72
C LEU A 246 -1.82 -3.82 -13.69
N ALA A 247 -2.60 -2.76 -13.92
CA ALA A 247 -3.68 -2.78 -14.89
C ALA A 247 -3.18 -2.98 -16.33
N VAL A 248 -2.00 -2.44 -16.69
CA VAL A 248 -1.37 -2.63 -18.00
C VAL A 248 -0.78 -4.04 -18.13
N ALA A 249 -0.20 -4.61 -17.07
CA ALA A 249 0.36 -5.96 -17.07
C ALA A 249 -0.73 -7.03 -17.22
N ASP A 250 -1.86 -6.86 -16.52
CA ASP A 250 -3.02 -7.75 -16.63
C ASP A 250 -3.61 -7.69 -18.05
N LYS A 251 -3.71 -6.49 -18.65
CA LYS A 251 -4.15 -6.28 -20.03
C LYS A 251 -3.18 -6.85 -21.07
N ALA A 252 -1.87 -6.74 -20.84
CA ALA A 252 -0.84 -7.34 -21.70
C ALA A 252 -0.91 -8.88 -21.66
N SER A 253 -1.28 -9.46 -20.52
CA SER A 253 -1.50 -10.90 -20.40
C SER A 253 -2.73 -11.38 -21.19
N ALA A 254 -3.84 -10.64 -21.12
CA ALA A 254 -5.06 -10.92 -21.89
C ALA A 254 -4.82 -10.80 -23.40
N ALA A 255 -4.07 -9.78 -23.84
CA ALA A 255 -3.67 -9.60 -25.23
C ALA A 255 -2.78 -10.75 -25.72
N ARG A 256 -1.81 -11.21 -24.91
CA ARG A 256 -0.97 -12.38 -25.23
C ARG A 256 -1.80 -13.66 -25.37
N ILE A 257 -2.82 -13.85 -24.54
CA ILE A 257 -3.73 -15.00 -24.64
C ILE A 257 -4.55 -14.93 -25.93
N ALA A 258 -5.07 -13.75 -26.30
CA ALA A 258 -5.83 -13.55 -27.53
C ALA A 258 -4.99 -13.75 -28.82
N LEU A 259 -3.69 -13.46 -28.75
CA LEU A 259 -2.74 -13.64 -29.85
C LEU A 259 -2.25 -15.09 -30.01
N LYS A 260 -2.36 -15.93 -28.97
CA LYS A 260 -1.84 -17.30 -28.99
C LYS A 260 -2.73 -18.18 -29.86
N GLY A 261 -2.26 -18.46 -31.09
CA GLY A 261 -2.94 -19.34 -32.05
C GLY A 261 -3.56 -18.65 -33.26
N GLN A 262 -3.33 -17.35 -33.47
CA GLN A 262 -3.71 -16.68 -34.72
C GLN A 262 -2.65 -16.94 -35.81
N PRO A 263 -3.02 -17.55 -36.95
CA PRO A 263 -2.06 -17.94 -38.00
C PRO A 263 -1.63 -16.77 -38.90
N ASP A 264 -2.31 -15.63 -38.84
CA ASP A 264 -2.07 -14.47 -39.70
C ASP A 264 -1.84 -13.19 -38.88
N PRO A 265 -0.68 -12.50 -39.07
CA PRO A 265 -0.35 -11.27 -38.37
C PRO A 265 -1.32 -10.11 -38.63
N VAL A 266 -2.00 -10.07 -39.78
CA VAL A 266 -2.98 -9.01 -40.09
C VAL A 266 -4.25 -9.20 -39.25
N THR A 267 -4.73 -10.43 -39.15
CA THR A 267 -5.88 -10.79 -38.29
C THR A 267 -5.56 -10.60 -36.80
N ALA A 268 -4.34 -10.91 -36.39
CA ALA A 268 -3.84 -10.66 -35.03
C ALA A 268 -3.81 -9.15 -34.68
N ALA A 269 -3.31 -8.30 -35.59
CA ALA A 269 -3.27 -6.86 -35.40
C ALA A 269 -4.69 -6.24 -35.38
N ALA A 270 -5.59 -6.69 -36.26
CA ALA A 270 -6.98 -6.23 -36.27
C ALA A 270 -7.72 -6.59 -34.97
N ARG A 271 -7.52 -7.80 -34.44
CA ARG A 271 -8.14 -8.21 -33.16
C ARG A 271 -7.51 -7.57 -31.93
N LEU A 272 -6.21 -7.28 -31.96
CA LEU A 272 -5.56 -6.49 -30.92
C LEU A 272 -6.11 -5.06 -30.89
N SER A 273 -6.27 -4.44 -32.07
CA SER A 273 -6.87 -3.12 -32.22
C SER A 273 -8.33 -3.08 -31.76
N GLU A 274 -9.13 -4.09 -32.14
CA GLU A 274 -10.52 -4.24 -31.70
C GLU A 274 -10.61 -4.48 -30.18
N ALA A 275 -9.76 -5.34 -29.61
CA ALA A 275 -9.70 -5.60 -28.18
C ALA A 275 -9.24 -4.38 -27.37
N LEU A 276 -8.33 -3.55 -27.90
CA LEU A 276 -7.92 -2.29 -27.29
C LEU A 276 -9.07 -1.26 -27.38
N ALA A 277 -9.72 -1.12 -28.54
CA ALA A 277 -10.81 -0.16 -28.76
C ALA A 277 -12.08 -0.46 -27.92
N LEU A 278 -12.47 -1.73 -27.81
CA LEU A 278 -13.60 -2.16 -26.95
C LEU A 278 -13.34 -1.88 -25.47
N ASN A 279 -12.08 -1.91 -25.05
CA ASN A 279 -11.71 -1.75 -23.64
C ASN A 279 -11.53 -0.27 -23.24
N THR A 280 -11.15 0.61 -24.17
CA THR A 280 -11.18 2.07 -23.97
C THR A 280 -12.62 2.58 -23.77
N ALA A 281 -13.60 1.94 -24.39
CA ALA A 281 -15.02 2.24 -24.20
C ALA A 281 -15.58 1.76 -22.85
N GLY A 282 -14.99 0.73 -22.24
CA GLY A 282 -15.43 0.16 -20.96
C GLY A 282 -14.93 0.88 -19.71
N ILE A 283 -13.87 1.68 -19.80
CA ILE A 283 -13.21 2.29 -18.62
C ILE A 283 -13.77 3.68 -18.28
N GLY A 284 -14.68 4.25 -19.08
CA GLY A 284 -15.20 5.59 -18.77
C GLY A 284 -14.10 6.64 -18.77
N VAL A 285 -13.19 6.58 -19.75
CA VAL A 285 -12.02 7.48 -19.92
C VAL A 285 -12.42 8.93 -20.28
N GLY A 286 -13.69 9.31 -20.12
CA GLY A 286 -14.22 10.65 -20.41
C GLY A 286 -13.63 11.78 -19.54
N ALA A 287 -12.70 11.48 -18.63
CA ALA A 287 -12.02 12.46 -17.78
C ALA A 287 -10.50 12.25 -17.69
N MET A 288 -9.84 11.71 -18.72
CA MET A 288 -8.38 11.83 -18.80
C MET A 288 -7.99 13.25 -19.26
N PRO A 289 -7.06 13.94 -18.57
CA PRO A 289 -6.44 15.14 -19.10
C PRO A 289 -5.82 14.84 -20.47
N ALA A 290 -6.03 15.71 -21.46
CA ALA A 290 -5.55 15.49 -22.83
C ALA A 290 -4.03 15.19 -22.93
N SER A 291 -3.25 15.69 -21.97
CA SER A 291 -1.82 15.41 -21.84
C SER A 291 -1.51 13.94 -21.56
N LEU A 292 -2.31 13.25 -20.75
CA LEU A 292 -2.12 11.82 -20.46
C LEU A 292 -2.51 10.96 -21.67
N SER A 293 -3.57 11.32 -22.39
CA SER A 293 -4.00 10.62 -23.61
C SER A 293 -2.88 10.64 -24.66
N SER A 294 -2.24 11.80 -24.90
CA SER A 294 -1.15 11.88 -25.87
C SER A 294 0.08 11.08 -25.46
N SER A 295 0.38 11.00 -24.17
CA SER A 295 1.52 10.21 -23.67
C SER A 295 1.29 8.71 -23.80
N VAL A 296 0.06 8.24 -23.56
CA VAL A 296 -0.32 6.83 -23.75
C VAL A 296 -0.29 6.46 -25.23
N ASP A 297 -0.84 7.30 -26.12
CA ASP A 297 -0.81 7.05 -27.57
C ASP A 297 0.62 7.04 -28.12
N THR A 298 1.47 7.96 -27.66
CA THR A 298 2.89 8.01 -28.06
C THR A 298 3.65 6.76 -27.58
N PHE A 299 3.40 6.31 -26.35
CA PHE A 299 4.03 5.11 -25.80
C PHE A 299 3.58 3.84 -26.52
N LEU A 300 2.29 3.68 -26.78
CA LEU A 300 1.75 2.54 -27.51
C LEU A 300 2.25 2.51 -28.96
N THR A 301 2.28 3.67 -29.63
CA THR A 301 2.79 3.77 -31.01
C THR A 301 4.29 3.43 -31.08
N SER A 302 5.08 3.89 -30.11
CA SER A 302 6.50 3.54 -30.00
C SER A 302 6.71 2.04 -29.79
N ARG A 303 5.93 1.38 -28.94
CA ARG A 303 6.07 -0.07 -28.70
C ARG A 303 5.56 -0.93 -29.86
N ILE A 304 4.54 -0.48 -30.59
CA ILE A 304 4.07 -1.18 -31.80
C ILE A 304 5.13 -1.08 -32.92
N ALA A 305 5.80 0.07 -33.06
CA ALA A 305 6.90 0.25 -34.01
C ALA A 305 8.12 -0.62 -33.67
N GLU A 306 8.48 -0.74 -32.39
CA GLU A 306 9.57 -1.63 -31.94
C GLU A 306 9.29 -3.12 -32.19
N LEU A 307 8.01 -3.51 -32.23
CA LEU A 307 7.59 -4.88 -32.54
C LEU A 307 7.50 -5.16 -34.05
N GLY A 308 7.79 -4.18 -34.91
CA GLY A 308 7.76 -4.32 -36.38
C GLY A 308 6.35 -4.52 -36.95
N LEU A 309 5.33 -4.01 -36.25
CA LEU A 309 3.91 -4.17 -36.60
C LEU A 309 3.30 -2.94 -37.29
N LEU A 310 4.14 -1.95 -37.63
CA LEU A 310 3.79 -0.75 -38.41
C LEU A 310 4.60 -0.68 -39.70
#